data_AF-A0AAN9GBZ7-F1
#
_entry.id   AF-A0AAN9GBZ7-F1
#
_cell.length_a   1.000
_cell.length_b   1.000
_cell.length_c   1.000
_cell.angle_alpha   90.00
_cell.angle_beta   90.00
_cell.angle_gamma   90.00
#
_symmetry.space_group_name_H-M   'P 1'
#
loop_
_entity.id
_entity.type
_entity.pdbx_description
1 polymer ?
#
loop_
_entity_poly.entity_id
_entity_poly.type
_entity_poly.pdbx_seq_one_letter_code
_entity_poly.pdbx_strand_id
1 'polypeptide(L)'
;MRFPVWIHANVLQGPHGGKVKVDPARFFQTLKRVFPKCTVSLGWTTGTHTDLSQSGYSWNMVLDMYDLVKKWRINDQPVMFEARLSLIRNSVPQLKWLCDNIAHSALNIIHVEGDHVLSEDLMHVAFRFPPDGVFFDLNHKPFETMLSQYRHFSKEKVSHLVGKRDEVVFKPKAWVKMGFYIQKDSILPSTEALILTSPIVYVVTKSKYRPTGEIYIQGRVQFLKRTDEEAEAFHTGLNIYLRPTAYANFDNIAGIKCFLGVEGEVEVKGENLPASVPDFRKSARITPSAIHCFRFRITDTGDEVIFKVTTEHDCHTLESVMPDRDSVPLIFSVKIPHKLSHEQHPFILRMEDNNRQAVIDELSVKHEL
;
A
#
# COMPACT_ATOMS: atom_id res chain seq x y z
N MET A 1 37.33 14.55 3.98
CA MET A 1 36.49 14.81 5.17
C MET A 1 36.50 13.57 6.06
N ARG A 2 36.63 13.73 7.39
CA ARG A 2 36.67 12.62 8.38
C ARG A 2 35.33 12.37 9.10
N PHE A 3 34.26 13.01 8.64
CA PHE A 3 32.92 12.88 9.23
C PHE A 3 31.88 12.60 8.13
N PRO A 4 30.84 11.81 8.42
CA PRO A 4 29.72 11.63 7.50
C PRO A 4 29.06 12.98 7.21
N VAL A 5 28.81 13.28 5.93
CA VAL A 5 28.12 14.50 5.49
C VAL A 5 26.74 14.12 4.97
N TRP A 6 25.71 14.84 5.42
CA TRP A 6 24.36 14.73 4.91
C TRP A 6 24.12 15.91 3.96
N ILE A 7 23.70 15.63 2.73
CA ILE A 7 23.33 16.66 1.76
C ILE A 7 21.83 16.58 1.54
N HIS A 8 21.12 17.62 1.98
CA HIS A 8 19.67 17.69 1.93
C HIS A 8 19.17 18.51 0.73
N ALA A 9 18.10 18.04 0.08
CA ALA A 9 17.28 18.86 -0.80
C ALA A 9 15.82 18.39 -0.83
N ASN A 10 14.92 19.38 -0.88
CA ASN A 10 13.53 19.15 -1.27
C ASN A 10 13.42 19.07 -2.79
N VAL A 11 13.25 17.85 -3.30
CA VAL A 11 13.34 17.53 -4.75
C VAL A 11 11.99 17.25 -5.39
N LEU A 12 10.94 17.06 -4.57
CA LEU A 12 9.58 16.84 -5.02
C LEU A 12 8.61 17.78 -4.32
N GLN A 13 7.43 17.96 -4.90
CA GLN A 13 6.35 18.73 -4.27
C GLN A 13 5.57 17.82 -3.34
N GLY A 14 5.36 18.27 -2.11
CA GLY A 14 4.61 17.55 -1.08
C GLY A 14 3.30 18.26 -0.73
N PRO A 15 2.70 17.90 0.42
CA PRO A 15 1.42 18.46 0.85
C PRO A 15 1.49 19.97 1.00
N HIS A 16 0.59 20.68 0.31
CA HIS A 16 0.52 22.15 0.26
C HIS A 16 1.81 22.82 -0.22
N GLY A 17 2.76 22.07 -0.76
CA GLY A 17 4.07 22.56 -1.14
C GLY A 17 4.01 23.52 -2.30
N GLY A 18 4.85 24.56 -2.27
CA GLY A 18 5.10 25.39 -3.45
C GLY A 18 5.97 24.69 -4.49
N LYS A 19 6.21 25.38 -5.61
CA LYS A 19 7.09 24.89 -6.69
C LYS A 19 8.47 24.49 -6.15
N VAL A 20 8.92 23.31 -6.55
CA VAL A 20 10.28 22.80 -6.25
C VAL A 20 11.32 23.75 -6.81
N LYS A 21 12.25 24.21 -5.96
CA LYS A 21 13.30 25.18 -6.31
C LYS A 21 14.61 24.52 -6.75
N VAL A 22 14.80 23.25 -6.43
CA VAL A 22 15.99 22.47 -6.78
C VAL A 22 15.71 21.69 -8.06
N ASP A 23 16.60 21.78 -9.06
CA ASP A 23 16.58 20.89 -10.21
C ASP A 23 17.03 19.48 -9.78
N PRO A 24 16.15 18.47 -9.78
CA PRO A 24 16.51 17.14 -9.30
C PRO A 24 17.63 16.51 -10.13
N ALA A 25 17.64 16.71 -11.46
CA ALA A 25 18.64 16.11 -12.33
C ALA A 25 20.04 16.66 -12.05
N ARG A 26 20.14 17.99 -11.93
CA ARG A 26 21.40 18.64 -11.58
C ARG A 26 21.87 18.24 -10.17
N PHE A 27 20.94 18.12 -9.22
CA PHE A 27 21.25 17.71 -7.85
C PHE A 27 21.85 16.30 -7.82
N PHE A 28 21.18 15.29 -8.39
CA PHE A 28 21.67 13.91 -8.39
C PHE A 28 22.95 13.72 -9.20
N GLN A 29 23.11 14.39 -10.35
CA GLN A 29 24.37 14.37 -11.10
C GLN A 29 25.53 14.94 -10.27
N THR A 30 25.28 16.00 -9.51
CA THR A 30 26.30 16.60 -8.63
C THR A 30 26.65 15.68 -7.47
N LEU A 31 25.65 15.09 -6.80
CA LEU A 31 25.87 14.12 -5.73
C LEU A 31 26.75 12.96 -6.18
N LYS A 32 26.42 12.33 -7.31
CA LYS A 32 27.19 11.20 -7.83
C LYS A 32 28.63 11.56 -8.19
N ARG A 33 28.83 12.74 -8.78
CA ARG A 33 30.15 13.17 -9.28
C ARG A 33 31.05 13.69 -8.15
N VAL A 34 30.50 14.46 -7.22
CA VAL A 34 31.27 15.24 -6.24
C VAL A 34 31.19 14.63 -4.84
N PHE A 35 30.05 14.04 -4.47
CA PHE A 35 29.78 13.50 -3.14
C PHE A 35 29.30 12.04 -3.15
N PRO A 36 30.02 11.09 -3.80
CA PRO A 36 29.56 9.71 -3.97
C PRO A 36 29.47 8.90 -2.67
N LYS A 37 29.96 9.44 -1.55
CA LYS A 37 29.98 8.79 -0.23
C LYS A 37 29.19 9.55 0.84
N CYS A 38 28.40 10.55 0.47
CA CYS A 38 27.54 11.25 1.43
C CYS A 38 26.25 10.47 1.70
N THR A 39 25.59 10.77 2.81
CA THR A 39 24.18 10.44 3.01
C THR A 39 23.35 11.43 2.19
N VAL A 40 22.46 10.92 1.35
CA VAL A 40 21.58 11.74 0.53
C VAL A 40 20.27 11.93 1.27
N SER A 41 20.00 13.16 1.72
CA SER A 41 18.71 13.49 2.34
C SER A 41 17.77 14.11 1.31
N LEU A 42 16.59 13.52 1.16
CA LEU A 42 15.57 13.91 0.19
C LEU A 42 14.29 14.23 0.93
N GLY A 43 13.68 15.37 0.61
CA GLY A 43 12.39 15.75 1.14
C GLY A 43 11.44 16.27 0.08
N TRP A 44 10.31 16.75 0.54
CA TRP A 44 9.30 17.40 -0.27
C TRP A 44 9.16 18.86 0.16
N THR A 45 8.81 19.75 -0.78
CA THR A 45 8.31 21.07 -0.39
C THR A 45 6.97 20.89 0.31
N THR A 46 6.78 21.55 1.45
CA THR A 46 5.52 21.51 2.21
C THR A 46 5.02 22.92 2.49
N GLY A 47 3.72 23.12 2.48
CA GLY A 47 3.09 24.39 2.84
C GLY A 47 2.50 24.38 4.25
N THR A 48 2.13 25.57 4.71
CA THR A 48 1.31 25.76 5.91
C THR A 48 -0.16 25.80 5.51
N HIS A 49 -1.03 25.20 6.32
CA HIS A 49 -2.48 25.26 6.16
C HIS A 49 -3.13 25.48 7.53
N THR A 50 -4.33 26.05 7.57
CA THR A 50 -5.06 26.31 8.83
C THR A 50 -5.47 25.02 9.54
N ASP A 51 -5.69 23.96 8.79
CA ASP A 51 -5.97 22.61 9.30
C ASP A 51 -5.18 21.56 8.50
N LEU A 52 -4.25 20.88 9.17
CA LEU A 52 -3.45 19.80 8.58
C LEU A 52 -3.97 18.40 8.95
N SER A 53 -5.09 18.28 9.68
CA SER A 53 -5.60 17.01 10.21
C SER A 53 -5.94 15.98 9.13
N GLN A 54 -6.34 16.44 7.93
CA GLN A 54 -6.64 15.62 6.75
C GLN A 54 -5.50 15.63 5.72
N SER A 55 -4.38 16.29 6.03
CA SER A 55 -3.24 16.40 5.13
C SER A 55 -2.25 15.26 5.36
N GLY A 56 -1.45 14.97 4.34
CA GLY A 56 -0.39 13.97 4.42
C GLY A 56 0.25 13.68 3.07
N TYR A 57 1.42 13.06 3.11
CA TYR A 57 2.10 12.47 1.97
C TYR A 57 1.27 11.31 1.40
N SER A 58 0.71 11.52 0.21
CA SER A 58 -0.11 10.51 -0.48
C SER A 58 0.73 9.37 -1.06
N TRP A 59 0.08 8.28 -1.48
CA TRP A 59 0.76 7.18 -2.16
C TRP A 59 1.49 7.64 -3.42
N ASN A 60 0.88 8.54 -4.22
CA ASN A 60 1.56 9.14 -5.38
C ASN A 60 2.85 9.86 -4.99
N MET A 61 2.83 10.68 -3.93
CA MET A 61 4.01 11.44 -3.50
C MET A 61 5.18 10.55 -3.08
N VAL A 62 4.91 9.45 -2.37
CA VAL A 62 5.97 8.50 -1.96
C VAL A 62 6.42 7.60 -3.10
N LEU A 63 5.54 7.24 -4.02
CA LEU A 63 5.90 6.49 -5.24
C LEU A 63 6.76 7.33 -6.18
N ASP A 64 6.47 8.62 -6.34
CA ASP A 64 7.31 9.54 -7.12
C ASP A 64 8.71 9.66 -6.51
N MET A 65 8.81 9.68 -5.18
CA MET A 65 10.10 9.65 -4.48
C MET A 65 10.83 8.32 -4.70
N TYR A 66 10.12 7.20 -4.60
CA TYR A 66 10.66 5.86 -4.90
C TYR A 66 11.23 5.81 -6.34
N ASP A 67 10.44 6.21 -7.33
CA ASP A 67 10.82 6.21 -8.75
C ASP A 67 12.02 7.12 -9.01
N LEU A 68 12.07 8.28 -8.35
CA LEU A 68 13.19 9.21 -8.44
C LEU A 68 14.49 8.56 -7.92
N VAL A 69 14.45 7.93 -6.75
CA VAL A 69 15.61 7.23 -6.16
C VAL A 69 16.08 6.07 -7.04
N LYS A 70 15.14 5.26 -7.57
CA LYS A 70 15.47 4.14 -8.47
C LYS A 70 16.04 4.62 -9.80
N LYS A 71 15.42 5.62 -10.44
CA LYS A 71 15.89 6.25 -11.70
C LYS A 71 17.32 6.73 -11.57
N TRP A 72 17.64 7.40 -10.46
CA TRP A 72 18.97 7.91 -10.19
C TRP A 72 19.89 6.89 -9.53
N ARG A 73 19.50 5.63 -9.33
CA ARG A 73 20.38 4.57 -8.77
C ARG A 73 21.16 5.04 -7.54
N ILE A 74 20.48 5.71 -6.59
CA ILE A 74 21.13 6.24 -5.37
C ILE A 74 21.28 5.14 -4.30
N ASN A 75 20.83 3.92 -4.58
CA ASN A 75 20.82 2.78 -3.64
C ASN A 75 22.21 2.39 -3.08
N ASP A 76 23.31 2.84 -3.71
CA ASP A 76 24.68 2.60 -3.22
C ASP A 76 25.08 3.59 -2.10
N GLN A 77 24.31 4.66 -1.90
CA GLN A 77 24.49 5.64 -0.83
C GLN A 77 23.37 5.48 0.21
N PRO A 78 23.63 5.77 1.50
CA PRO A 78 22.57 5.88 2.49
C PRO A 78 21.59 6.99 2.10
N VAL A 79 20.27 6.71 2.19
CA VAL A 79 19.22 7.66 1.85
C VAL A 79 18.42 8.03 3.11
N MET A 80 18.20 9.33 3.31
CA MET A 80 17.37 9.84 4.40
C MET A 80 16.14 10.53 3.81
N PHE A 81 14.94 10.03 4.07
CA PHE A 81 13.72 10.73 3.68
C PHE A 81 13.32 11.71 4.78
N GLU A 82 13.13 12.98 4.47
CA GLU A 82 12.71 13.98 5.45
C GLU A 82 11.20 14.25 5.34
N ALA A 83 10.50 14.15 6.46
CA ALA A 83 9.06 14.40 6.55
C ALA A 83 8.73 15.33 7.72
N ARG A 84 7.74 16.21 7.50
CA ARG A 84 7.25 17.17 8.48
C ARG A 84 6.28 16.49 9.44
N LEU A 85 6.53 16.62 10.75
CA LEU A 85 5.79 15.93 11.81
C LEU A 85 4.27 16.20 11.77
N SER A 86 3.83 17.42 11.44
CA SER A 86 2.41 17.78 11.33
C SER A 86 1.65 17.11 10.17
N LEU A 87 2.35 16.47 9.25
CA LEU A 87 1.78 15.78 8.08
C LEU A 87 1.78 14.26 8.24
N ILE A 88 2.31 13.71 9.34
CA ILE A 88 2.57 12.27 9.41
C ILE A 88 1.35 11.44 9.78
N ARG A 89 0.33 12.04 10.41
CA ARG A 89 -0.89 11.35 10.89
C ARG A 89 -1.46 10.40 9.82
N ASN A 90 -1.54 10.91 8.59
CA ASN A 90 -2.11 10.21 7.43
C ASN A 90 -1.04 9.68 6.46
N SER A 91 0.20 9.49 6.94
CA SER A 91 1.35 9.16 6.07
C SER A 91 2.30 8.12 6.62
N VAL A 92 2.12 7.67 7.86
CA VAL A 92 2.97 6.62 8.43
C VAL A 92 3.01 5.37 7.53
N PRO A 93 1.89 4.83 7.01
CA PRO A 93 1.92 3.70 6.09
C PRO A 93 2.76 3.94 4.82
N GLN A 94 2.59 5.11 4.21
CA GLN A 94 3.22 5.52 2.97
C GLN A 94 4.73 5.69 3.14
N LEU A 95 5.15 6.39 4.20
CA LEU A 95 6.55 6.64 4.52
C LEU A 95 7.28 5.36 4.94
N LYS A 96 6.61 4.49 5.69
CA LYS A 96 7.15 3.19 6.10
C LYS A 96 7.32 2.27 4.89
N TRP A 97 6.34 2.24 4.00
CA TRP A 97 6.46 1.51 2.73
C TRP A 97 7.65 2.00 1.89
N LEU A 98 7.85 3.32 1.79
CA LEU A 98 8.98 3.90 1.05
C LEU A 98 10.31 3.43 1.64
N CYS A 99 10.47 3.50 2.97
CA CYS A 99 11.69 3.07 3.64
C CYS A 99 11.93 1.57 3.49
N ASP A 100 10.89 0.74 3.54
CA ASP A 100 11.00 -0.72 3.36
C ASP A 100 11.44 -1.12 1.95
N ASN A 101 11.16 -0.29 0.94
CA ASN A 101 11.41 -0.59 -0.47
C ASN A 101 12.68 0.10 -1.05
N ILE A 102 13.35 0.92 -0.24
CA ILE A 102 14.64 1.54 -0.56
C ILE A 102 15.71 1.01 0.40
N ALA A 103 16.67 0.27 -0.13
CA ALA A 103 17.79 -0.26 0.64
C ALA A 103 18.60 0.89 1.27
N HIS A 104 19.09 0.66 2.49
CA HIS A 104 19.90 1.63 3.24
C HIS A 104 19.20 2.99 3.44
N SER A 105 17.86 2.97 3.57
CA SER A 105 17.10 4.18 3.86
C SER A 105 16.62 4.27 5.31
N ALA A 106 16.43 5.50 5.77
CA ALA A 106 15.82 5.81 7.06
C ALA A 106 15.01 7.12 6.95
N LEU A 107 14.17 7.38 7.95
CA LEU A 107 13.28 8.53 8.00
C LEU A 107 13.83 9.60 8.96
N ASN A 108 13.82 10.88 8.57
CA ASN A 108 14.03 12.01 9.45
C ASN A 108 12.71 12.75 9.65
N ILE A 109 12.24 12.85 10.89
CA ILE A 109 11.03 13.59 11.22
C ILE A 109 11.42 14.96 11.76
N ILE A 110 11.01 16.02 11.06
CA ILE A 110 11.27 17.41 11.47
C ILE A 110 10.01 18.03 12.09
N HIS A 111 10.17 18.72 13.20
CA HIS A 111 9.12 19.58 13.75
C HIS A 111 9.33 21.02 13.28
N VAL A 112 8.29 21.63 12.70
CA VAL A 112 8.32 23.04 12.29
C VAL A 112 7.60 23.88 13.33
N GLU A 113 8.23 24.98 13.74
CA GLU A 113 7.66 25.90 14.72
C GLU A 113 6.28 26.43 14.26
N GLY A 114 5.33 26.47 15.20
CA GLY A 114 3.94 26.87 14.93
C GLY A 114 3.03 25.74 14.45
N ASP A 115 3.55 24.55 14.19
CA ASP A 115 2.70 23.40 13.87
C ASP A 115 1.92 22.88 15.07
N HIS A 116 0.65 22.55 14.81
CA HIS A 116 -0.13 21.75 15.73
C HIS A 116 0.11 20.26 15.45
N VAL A 117 0.62 19.55 16.45
CA VAL A 117 0.92 18.12 16.37
C VAL A 117 0.32 17.41 17.56
N LEU A 118 -0.36 16.29 17.31
CA LEU A 118 -0.83 15.41 18.37
C LEU A 118 0.30 14.50 18.82
N SER A 119 0.41 14.32 20.14
CA SER A 119 1.41 13.44 20.75
C SER A 119 1.31 11.98 20.25
N GLU A 120 0.10 11.52 19.95
CA GLU A 120 -0.17 10.19 19.38
C GLU A 120 0.48 9.98 18.02
N ASP A 121 0.60 11.04 17.21
CA ASP A 121 1.20 10.98 15.88
C ASP A 121 2.70 10.68 16.02
N LEU A 122 3.40 11.41 16.88
CA LEU A 122 4.81 11.15 17.19
C LEU A 122 5.04 9.70 17.65
N MET A 123 4.13 9.19 18.50
CA MET A 123 4.18 7.81 18.98
C MET A 123 3.85 6.80 17.89
N HIS A 124 3.00 7.14 16.92
CA HIS A 124 2.70 6.29 15.78
C HIS A 124 3.97 6.04 14.94
N VAL A 125 4.79 7.07 14.69
CA VAL A 125 6.09 6.89 14.02
C VAL A 125 7.02 6.00 14.86
N ALA A 126 7.15 6.30 16.15
CA ALA A 126 8.02 5.52 17.04
C ALA A 126 7.59 4.05 17.18
N PHE A 127 6.30 3.76 17.04
CA PHE A 127 5.74 2.40 17.05
C PHE A 127 6.03 1.64 15.76
N ARG A 128 5.94 2.30 14.60
CA ARG A 128 6.07 1.65 13.28
C ARG A 128 7.50 1.49 12.79
N PHE A 129 8.41 2.36 13.24
CA PHE A 129 9.81 2.36 12.79
C PHE A 129 10.76 1.86 13.89
N PRO A 130 11.74 1.01 13.54
CA PRO A 130 12.76 0.59 14.50
C PRO A 130 13.64 1.79 14.93
N PRO A 131 14.29 1.74 16.11
CA PRO A 131 15.16 2.81 16.61
C PRO A 131 16.22 3.35 15.65
N ASP A 132 16.78 2.49 14.80
CA ASP A 132 17.79 2.82 13.80
C ASP A 132 17.22 3.21 12.42
N GLY A 133 15.91 3.03 12.22
CA GLY A 133 15.21 3.37 10.97
C GLY A 133 14.54 4.73 10.96
N VAL A 134 14.58 5.47 12.08
CA VAL A 134 13.99 6.82 12.16
C VAL A 134 14.76 7.73 13.13
N PHE A 135 14.96 8.97 12.72
CA PHE A 135 15.55 10.07 13.48
C PHE A 135 14.50 11.16 13.68
N PHE A 136 14.65 11.90 14.79
CA PHE A 136 13.70 12.91 15.21
C PHE A 136 14.44 14.21 15.48
N ASP A 137 14.19 15.22 14.64
CA ASP A 137 14.64 16.59 14.83
C ASP A 137 13.46 17.42 15.34
N LEU A 138 13.27 17.33 16.67
CA LEU A 138 12.14 17.89 17.37
C LEU A 138 12.61 19.14 18.10
N ASN A 139 12.53 20.30 17.47
CA ASN A 139 12.77 21.58 18.12
C ASN A 139 11.63 21.94 19.11
N HIS A 140 11.27 21.01 20.01
CA HIS A 140 10.17 21.10 20.96
C HIS A 140 10.38 20.15 22.16
N LYS A 141 10.79 20.72 23.30
CA LYS A 141 11.22 19.96 24.49
C LYS A 141 10.19 18.94 25.03
N PRO A 142 8.88 19.24 25.04
CA PRO A 142 7.88 18.26 25.44
C PRO A 142 7.86 17.01 24.55
N PHE A 143 8.06 17.17 23.23
CA PHE A 143 8.09 16.02 22.31
C PHE A 143 9.36 15.18 22.49
N GLU A 144 10.51 15.81 22.69
CA GLU A 144 11.75 15.10 23.02
C GLU A 144 11.60 14.27 24.30
N THR A 145 11.05 14.87 25.36
CA THR A 145 10.84 14.21 26.66
C THR A 145 9.90 13.02 26.51
N MET A 146 8.78 13.23 25.80
CA MET A 146 7.80 12.17 25.54
C MET A 146 8.42 11.02 24.75
N LEU A 147 9.17 11.31 23.69
CA LEU A 147 9.85 10.31 22.89
C LEU A 147 10.85 9.52 23.73
N SER A 148 11.68 10.21 24.52
CA SER A 148 12.65 9.56 25.41
C SER A 148 11.98 8.64 26.43
N GLN A 149 10.82 9.03 26.97
CA GLN A 149 10.14 8.28 28.02
C GLN A 149 9.34 7.09 27.47
N TYR A 150 8.68 7.26 26.32
CA TYR A 150 7.67 6.32 25.83
C TYR A 150 8.03 5.61 24.54
N ARG A 151 9.19 5.85 23.91
CA ARG A 151 9.55 5.17 22.64
C ARG A 151 9.39 3.65 22.70
N HIS A 152 9.87 3.01 23.78
CA HIS A 152 9.78 1.55 23.97
C HIS A 152 8.35 1.06 24.27
N PHE A 153 7.46 1.95 24.72
CA PHE A 153 6.05 1.69 25.03
C PHE A 153 5.12 2.44 24.06
N SER A 154 5.62 2.78 22.87
CA SER A 154 4.94 3.66 21.92
C SER A 154 3.59 3.11 21.51
N LYS A 155 3.43 1.78 21.40
CA LYS A 155 2.16 1.09 21.12
C LYS A 155 1.05 1.45 22.11
N GLU A 156 1.36 1.76 23.36
CA GLU A 156 0.37 2.13 24.39
C GLU A 156 -0.06 3.60 24.29
N LYS A 157 0.63 4.39 23.44
CA LYS A 157 0.46 5.83 23.29
C LYS A 157 0.03 6.24 21.88
N VAL A 158 -0.33 5.28 21.03
CA VAL A 158 -0.90 5.56 19.70
C VAL A 158 -2.42 5.70 19.77
N SER A 159 -2.99 6.36 18.76
CA SER A 159 -4.44 6.43 18.59
C SER A 159 -5.07 5.03 18.47
N HIS A 160 -6.30 4.86 18.96
CA HIS A 160 -7.05 3.61 18.83
C HIS A 160 -7.23 3.15 17.37
N LEU A 161 -7.26 4.09 16.41
CA LEU A 161 -7.32 3.81 14.97
C LEU A 161 -6.07 3.07 14.48
N VAL A 162 -4.89 3.38 15.02
CA VAL A 162 -3.64 2.66 14.73
C VAL A 162 -3.74 1.21 15.20
N GLY A 163 -4.33 1.00 16.39
CA GLY A 163 -4.60 -0.34 16.92
C GLY A 163 -5.55 -1.14 16.03
N LYS A 164 -6.64 -0.51 15.55
CA LYS A 164 -7.59 -1.13 14.62
C LYS A 164 -6.94 -1.53 13.30
N ARG A 165 -6.07 -0.69 12.75
CA ARG A 165 -5.30 -1.02 11.54
C ARG A 165 -4.33 -2.18 11.78
N ASP A 166 -3.71 -2.24 12.96
CA ASP A 166 -2.75 -3.29 13.36
C ASP A 166 -3.37 -4.71 13.32
N GLU A 167 -4.69 -4.81 13.50
CA GLU A 167 -5.43 -6.09 13.43
C GLU A 167 -5.44 -6.70 12.02
N VAL A 168 -5.25 -5.89 10.97
CA VAL A 168 -5.45 -6.28 9.56
C VAL A 168 -4.24 -6.00 8.66
N VAL A 169 -3.06 -5.77 9.24
CA VAL A 169 -1.83 -5.47 8.47
C VAL A 169 -1.45 -6.59 7.50
N PHE A 170 -0.86 -6.18 6.37
CA PHE A 170 -0.30 -7.12 5.41
C PHE A 170 0.91 -7.84 6.03
N LYS A 171 0.98 -9.16 5.82
CA LYS A 171 2.07 -10.00 6.33
C LYS A 171 2.91 -10.53 5.17
N PRO A 172 3.94 -9.81 4.67
CA PRO A 172 4.70 -10.22 3.49
C PRO A 172 5.20 -11.67 3.52
N LYS A 173 5.63 -12.16 4.69
CA LYS A 173 6.13 -13.53 4.87
C LYS A 173 5.07 -14.61 4.62
N ALA A 174 3.78 -14.29 4.68
CA ALA A 174 2.68 -15.21 4.40
C ALA A 174 2.39 -15.36 2.89
N TRP A 175 3.06 -14.60 2.04
CA TRP A 175 2.85 -14.58 0.60
C TRP A 175 4.13 -14.97 -0.15
N VAL A 176 3.97 -15.54 -1.32
CA VAL A 176 5.04 -15.91 -2.26
C VAL A 176 4.81 -15.14 -3.55
N LYS A 177 5.86 -14.48 -4.03
CA LYS A 177 5.88 -13.91 -5.36
C LYS A 177 6.04 -15.01 -6.40
N MET A 178 5.20 -14.97 -7.43
CA MET A 178 5.28 -15.79 -8.62
C MET A 178 5.51 -14.90 -9.84
N GLY A 179 6.38 -15.34 -10.76
CA GLY A 179 6.78 -14.59 -11.95
C GLY A 179 8.30 -14.53 -12.12
N PHE A 180 8.76 -13.73 -13.08
CA PHE A 180 10.17 -13.68 -13.46
C PHE A 180 11.04 -12.96 -12.41
N TYR A 181 12.26 -13.47 -12.19
CA TYR A 181 13.23 -12.88 -11.27
C TYR A 181 13.62 -11.43 -11.66
N ILE A 182 13.70 -11.14 -12.97
CA ILE A 182 14.08 -9.82 -13.49
C ILE A 182 13.11 -8.71 -13.07
N GLN A 183 11.88 -9.07 -12.73
CA GLN A 183 10.82 -8.15 -12.34
C GLN A 183 10.79 -7.90 -10.84
N LYS A 184 11.96 -7.79 -10.20
CA LYS A 184 12.07 -7.64 -8.74
C LYS A 184 11.24 -6.46 -8.21
N ASP A 185 11.14 -5.37 -8.99
CA ASP A 185 10.42 -4.14 -8.63
C ASP A 185 8.93 -4.16 -9.06
N SER A 186 8.39 -5.31 -9.48
CA SER A 186 6.98 -5.45 -9.91
C SER A 186 6.01 -5.80 -8.78
N ILE A 187 6.55 -6.20 -7.64
CA ILE A 187 5.82 -6.43 -6.39
C ILE A 187 6.62 -5.76 -5.29
N LEU A 188 6.04 -4.73 -4.66
CA LEU A 188 6.71 -3.89 -3.68
C LEU A 188 6.01 -4.03 -2.32
N PRO A 189 6.36 -5.06 -1.53
CA PRO A 189 5.72 -5.33 -0.25
C PRO A 189 6.31 -4.49 0.89
N SER A 190 5.45 -4.14 1.84
CA SER A 190 5.77 -3.64 3.18
C SER A 190 4.71 -4.20 4.13
N THR A 191 4.96 -4.23 5.43
CA THR A 191 3.89 -4.55 6.40
C THR A 191 2.69 -3.60 6.30
N GLU A 192 2.90 -2.40 5.75
CA GLU A 192 1.88 -1.37 5.63
C GLU A 192 1.04 -1.47 4.35
N ALA A 193 1.61 -1.96 3.25
CA ALA A 193 0.92 -2.13 1.97
C ALA A 193 1.70 -3.06 1.02
N LEU A 194 0.97 -3.67 0.09
CA LEU A 194 1.48 -4.37 -1.08
C LEU A 194 1.18 -3.54 -2.32
N ILE A 195 2.21 -3.16 -3.09
CA ILE A 195 2.00 -2.49 -4.38
C ILE A 195 2.30 -3.46 -5.51
N LEU A 196 1.34 -3.64 -6.42
CA LEU A 196 1.46 -4.42 -7.65
C LEU A 196 1.57 -3.46 -8.83
N THR A 197 2.58 -3.64 -9.68
CA THR A 197 2.90 -2.69 -10.76
C THR A 197 3.00 -3.34 -12.14
N SER A 198 2.79 -4.65 -12.26
CA SER A 198 2.82 -5.33 -13.56
C SER A 198 1.91 -6.56 -13.59
N PRO A 199 1.34 -6.91 -14.76
CA PRO A 199 0.44 -8.05 -14.94
C PRO A 199 1.14 -9.39 -15.07
N ILE A 200 2.45 -9.41 -15.30
CA ILE A 200 3.19 -10.68 -15.46
C ILE A 200 3.80 -11.19 -14.14
N VAL A 201 3.34 -10.64 -13.01
CA VAL A 201 3.63 -11.14 -11.67
C VAL A 201 2.34 -11.24 -10.85
N TYR A 202 2.33 -12.17 -9.89
CA TYR A 202 1.23 -12.31 -8.93
C TYR A 202 1.77 -12.78 -7.59
N VAL A 203 0.97 -12.61 -6.54
CA VAL A 203 1.27 -13.16 -5.22
C VAL A 203 0.33 -14.30 -4.87
N VAL A 204 0.87 -15.32 -4.21
CA VAL A 204 0.14 -16.51 -3.76
C VAL A 204 0.30 -16.66 -2.26
N THR A 205 -0.77 -16.99 -1.52
CA THR A 205 -0.63 -17.28 -0.09
C THR A 205 0.14 -18.58 0.14
N LYS A 206 1.00 -18.61 1.16
CA LYS A 206 1.66 -19.84 1.62
C LYS A 206 0.68 -20.78 2.31
N SER A 207 -0.22 -20.21 3.11
CA SER A 207 -1.32 -20.95 3.70
C SER A 207 -2.38 -21.23 2.62
N LYS A 208 -3.02 -22.38 2.76
CA LYS A 208 -4.19 -22.75 1.97
C LYS A 208 -5.42 -22.67 2.87
N TYR A 209 -6.58 -22.46 2.26
CA TYR A 209 -7.86 -22.47 2.95
C TYR A 209 -8.78 -23.53 2.33
N ARG A 210 -9.66 -24.09 3.15
CA ARG A 210 -10.81 -24.87 2.66
C ARG A 210 -12.01 -23.91 2.57
N PRO A 211 -12.84 -23.97 1.52
CA PRO A 211 -14.06 -23.18 1.42
C PRO A 211 -14.95 -23.37 2.66
N THR A 212 -15.34 -22.27 3.29
CA THR A 212 -16.20 -22.20 4.47
C THR A 212 -16.72 -20.77 4.64
N GLY A 213 -17.88 -20.60 5.27
CA GLY A 213 -18.44 -19.28 5.58
C GLY A 213 -17.62 -18.45 6.57
N GLU A 214 -16.66 -19.07 7.26
CA GLU A 214 -15.87 -18.42 8.32
C GLU A 214 -14.56 -17.77 7.82
N ILE A 215 -14.01 -18.28 6.71
CA ILE A 215 -12.75 -17.82 6.13
C ILE A 215 -13.05 -16.79 5.04
N TYR A 216 -12.33 -15.68 5.10
CA TYR A 216 -12.42 -14.65 4.09
C TYR A 216 -11.07 -13.97 3.88
N ILE A 217 -10.91 -13.43 2.67
CA ILE A 217 -9.87 -12.47 2.35
C ILE A 217 -10.49 -11.08 2.30
N GLN A 218 -9.78 -10.09 2.82
CA GLN A 218 -10.19 -8.69 2.75
C GLN A 218 -8.99 -7.79 2.51
N GLY A 219 -9.27 -6.56 2.10
CA GLY A 219 -8.30 -5.49 1.99
C GLY A 219 -8.94 -4.19 1.54
N ARG A 220 -8.14 -3.15 1.42
CA ARG A 220 -8.47 -2.00 0.60
C ARG A 220 -7.50 -1.91 -0.55
N VAL A 221 -8.01 -1.50 -1.70
CA VAL A 221 -7.22 -1.24 -2.89
C VAL A 221 -7.47 0.19 -3.35
N GLN A 222 -6.39 0.90 -3.62
CA GLN A 222 -6.41 2.15 -4.36
C GLN A 222 -5.71 1.95 -5.69
N PHE A 223 -6.36 2.38 -6.77
CA PHE A 223 -5.77 2.35 -8.10
C PHE A 223 -5.15 3.71 -8.43
N LEU A 224 -3.84 3.72 -8.64
CA LEU A 224 -3.10 4.93 -8.95
C LEU A 224 -2.85 5.05 -10.46
N LYS A 225 -3.26 6.18 -11.02
CA LYS A 225 -2.98 6.58 -12.40
C LYS A 225 -1.51 6.99 -12.55
N ARG A 226 -0.72 6.24 -13.31
CA ARG A 226 0.71 6.55 -13.58
C ARG A 226 0.96 7.05 -15.01
N THR A 227 0.07 6.76 -15.95
CA THR A 227 0.09 7.26 -17.33
C THR A 227 -1.27 7.84 -17.70
N ASP A 228 -1.33 8.64 -18.77
CA ASP A 228 -2.59 9.25 -19.23
C ASP A 228 -3.57 8.26 -19.86
N GLU A 229 -3.13 7.03 -20.15
CA GLU A 229 -3.93 5.97 -20.76
C GLU A 229 -5.21 5.68 -19.95
N GLU A 230 -6.31 5.45 -20.67
CA GLU A 230 -7.62 5.18 -20.09
C GLU A 230 -7.72 3.74 -19.58
N ALA A 231 -8.60 3.51 -18.61
CA ALA A 231 -8.85 2.19 -18.08
C ALA A 231 -9.77 1.40 -19.02
N GLU A 232 -9.46 0.13 -19.25
CA GLU A 232 -10.29 -0.79 -20.02
C GLU A 232 -11.29 -1.50 -19.11
N ALA A 233 -12.58 -1.37 -19.44
CA ALA A 233 -13.66 -1.97 -18.66
C ALA A 233 -13.51 -3.50 -18.57
N PHE A 234 -13.66 -4.06 -17.37
CA PHE A 234 -13.48 -5.50 -17.08
C PHE A 234 -12.08 -6.07 -17.39
N HIS A 235 -11.10 -5.20 -17.62
CA HIS A 235 -9.71 -5.60 -17.82
C HIS A 235 -8.80 -4.92 -16.80
N THR A 236 -8.83 -3.58 -16.73
CA THR A 236 -7.99 -2.80 -15.83
C THR A 236 -8.49 -2.89 -14.39
N GLY A 237 -7.81 -3.67 -13.56
CA GLY A 237 -8.18 -3.84 -12.16
C GLY A 237 -7.44 -4.97 -11.42
N LEU A 238 -7.94 -5.29 -10.24
CA LEU A 238 -7.41 -6.32 -9.36
C LEU A 238 -8.17 -7.63 -9.55
N ASN A 239 -7.45 -8.68 -9.93
CA ASN A 239 -7.92 -10.07 -9.90
C ASN A 239 -7.54 -10.74 -8.57
N ILE A 240 -8.53 -11.35 -7.94
CA ILE A 240 -8.38 -12.21 -6.76
C ILE A 240 -8.92 -13.59 -7.13
N TYR A 241 -8.05 -14.60 -7.19
CA TYR A 241 -8.47 -15.96 -7.51
C TYR A 241 -8.72 -16.76 -6.24
N LEU A 242 -9.85 -17.46 -6.26
CA LEU A 242 -10.27 -18.47 -5.29
C LEU A 242 -10.19 -19.85 -5.94
N ARG A 243 -9.92 -20.86 -5.13
CA ARG A 243 -9.79 -22.26 -5.57
C ARG A 243 -8.95 -22.46 -6.84
N PRO A 244 -7.75 -21.85 -6.97
CA PRO A 244 -6.93 -22.06 -8.13
C PRO A 244 -6.52 -23.53 -8.26
N THR A 245 -6.73 -24.10 -9.45
CA THR A 245 -6.43 -25.51 -9.79
C THR A 245 -5.19 -25.65 -10.67
N ALA A 246 -4.89 -24.64 -11.48
CA ALA A 246 -3.66 -24.54 -12.26
C ALA A 246 -3.17 -23.09 -12.27
N TYR A 247 -1.95 -22.84 -11.81
CA TYR A 247 -1.42 -21.47 -11.64
C TYR A 247 0.13 -21.44 -11.72
N ALA A 248 0.73 -22.42 -12.39
CA ALA A 248 2.16 -22.41 -12.68
C ALA A 248 2.50 -21.46 -13.85
N ASN A 249 1.54 -21.25 -14.76
CA ASN A 249 1.64 -20.29 -15.84
C ASN A 249 0.86 -19.02 -15.49
N PHE A 250 1.51 -17.86 -15.55
CA PHE A 250 0.94 -16.57 -15.19
C PHE A 250 -0.20 -16.14 -16.12
N ASP A 251 -0.18 -16.57 -17.39
CA ASP A 251 -1.23 -16.22 -18.37
C ASP A 251 -2.45 -17.14 -18.32
N ASN A 252 -2.36 -18.27 -17.63
CA ASN A 252 -3.40 -19.31 -17.66
C ASN A 252 -3.74 -19.82 -16.25
N ILE A 253 -4.08 -18.88 -15.37
CA ILE A 253 -4.58 -19.22 -14.03
C ILE A 253 -6.01 -19.77 -14.18
N ALA A 254 -6.22 -21.01 -13.73
CA ALA A 254 -7.51 -21.66 -13.69
C ALA A 254 -8.09 -21.63 -12.27
N GLY A 255 -9.32 -21.15 -12.11
CA GLY A 255 -9.98 -21.02 -10.82
C GLY A 255 -11.24 -20.15 -10.87
N ILE A 256 -11.72 -19.74 -9.70
CA ILE A 256 -12.79 -18.73 -9.60
C ILE A 256 -12.10 -17.36 -9.57
N LYS A 257 -12.38 -16.50 -10.55
CA LYS A 257 -11.81 -15.16 -10.63
C LYS A 257 -12.80 -14.14 -10.08
N CYS A 258 -12.40 -13.43 -9.04
CA CYS A 258 -13.09 -12.26 -8.51
C CYS A 258 -12.34 -11.00 -8.98
N PHE A 259 -12.95 -10.23 -9.87
CA PHE A 259 -12.38 -9.02 -10.44
C PHE A 259 -12.99 -7.76 -9.82
N LEU A 260 -12.14 -6.80 -9.49
CA LEU A 260 -12.50 -5.44 -9.08
C LEU A 260 -11.80 -4.43 -9.99
N GLY A 261 -12.57 -3.75 -10.83
CA GLY A 261 -12.11 -2.77 -11.81
C GLY A 261 -11.92 -1.37 -11.22
N VAL A 262 -11.06 -0.59 -11.88
CA VAL A 262 -10.79 0.81 -11.50
C VAL A 262 -12.04 1.69 -11.56
N GLU A 263 -12.94 1.42 -12.50
CA GLU A 263 -14.21 2.14 -12.70
C GLU A 263 -15.38 1.48 -11.93
N GLY A 264 -15.04 0.64 -10.94
CA GLY A 264 -16.00 0.01 -10.04
C GLY A 264 -16.72 -1.21 -10.62
N GLU A 265 -16.23 -1.79 -11.71
CA GLU A 265 -16.69 -3.11 -12.16
C GLU A 265 -16.41 -4.17 -11.09
N VAL A 266 -17.39 -5.04 -10.85
CA VAL A 266 -17.22 -6.21 -9.99
C VAL A 266 -17.69 -7.43 -10.76
N GLU A 267 -16.85 -8.45 -10.89
CA GLU A 267 -17.19 -9.68 -11.60
C GLU A 267 -16.72 -10.90 -10.82
N VAL A 268 -17.54 -11.95 -10.81
CA VAL A 268 -17.12 -13.28 -10.39
C VAL A 268 -17.44 -14.26 -11.50
N LYS A 269 -16.45 -15.03 -11.93
CA LYS A 269 -16.62 -16.05 -12.96
C LYS A 269 -15.65 -17.22 -12.83
N GLY A 270 -15.96 -18.31 -13.52
CA GLY A 270 -14.97 -19.34 -13.83
C GLY A 270 -13.96 -18.84 -14.85
N GLU A 271 -12.67 -19.02 -14.58
CA GLU A 271 -11.59 -18.64 -15.49
C GLU A 271 -10.75 -19.88 -15.79
N ASN A 272 -10.51 -20.15 -17.08
CA ASN A 272 -9.73 -21.29 -17.59
C ASN A 272 -10.11 -22.65 -16.97
N LEU A 273 -11.38 -22.84 -16.61
CA LEU A 273 -11.88 -24.08 -16.02
C LEU A 273 -12.10 -25.17 -17.08
N PRO A 274 -12.00 -26.45 -16.72
CA PRO A 274 -12.31 -27.55 -17.63
C PRO A 274 -13.75 -27.46 -18.15
N ALA A 275 -13.97 -27.85 -19.41
CA ALA A 275 -15.30 -27.86 -20.04
C ALA A 275 -16.35 -28.71 -19.31
N SER A 276 -15.93 -29.58 -18.38
CA SER A 276 -16.82 -30.38 -17.54
C SER A 276 -17.50 -29.57 -16.43
N VAL A 277 -16.94 -28.41 -16.06
CA VAL A 277 -17.51 -27.48 -15.07
C VAL A 277 -18.49 -26.55 -15.79
N PRO A 278 -19.76 -26.46 -15.34
CA PRO A 278 -20.71 -25.51 -15.90
C PRO A 278 -20.18 -24.07 -15.85
N ASP A 279 -20.40 -23.30 -16.91
CA ASP A 279 -20.04 -21.89 -16.91
C ASP A 279 -20.86 -21.13 -15.86
N PHE A 280 -20.20 -20.22 -15.16
CA PHE A 280 -20.83 -19.31 -14.23
C PHE A 280 -20.12 -17.98 -14.32
N ARG A 281 -20.91 -16.92 -14.48
CA ARG A 281 -20.46 -15.55 -14.55
C ARG A 281 -21.57 -14.66 -14.05
N LYS A 282 -21.19 -13.70 -13.23
CA LYS A 282 -22.07 -12.60 -12.87
C LYS A 282 -21.20 -11.36 -12.75
N SER A 283 -21.76 -10.22 -13.12
CA SER A 283 -21.12 -8.92 -12.99
C SER A 283 -22.07 -7.89 -12.37
N ALA A 284 -21.49 -6.86 -11.78
CA ALA A 284 -22.15 -5.69 -11.23
C ALA A 284 -21.21 -4.48 -11.39
N ARG A 285 -21.70 -3.29 -11.05
CA ARG A 285 -20.88 -2.08 -11.00
C ARG A 285 -21.26 -1.27 -9.75
N ILE A 286 -20.27 -0.73 -9.07
CA ILE A 286 -20.41 0.26 -8.00
C ILE A 286 -19.85 1.60 -8.51
N THR A 287 -20.40 2.72 -8.05
CA THR A 287 -19.87 4.04 -8.43
C THR A 287 -18.50 4.26 -7.77
N PRO A 288 -17.42 4.50 -8.54
CA PRO A 288 -16.10 4.80 -7.98
C PRO A 288 -16.06 6.16 -7.29
N SER A 289 -15.16 6.33 -6.32
CA SER A 289 -14.81 7.64 -5.78
C SER A 289 -13.79 8.35 -6.68
N ALA A 290 -13.60 9.66 -6.48
CA ALA A 290 -12.61 10.45 -7.21
C ALA A 290 -11.16 9.95 -7.05
N ILE A 291 -10.89 9.12 -6.03
CA ILE A 291 -9.56 8.58 -5.74
C ILE A 291 -9.45 7.08 -6.06
N HIS A 292 -10.49 6.48 -6.67
CA HIS A 292 -10.56 5.06 -7.04
C HIS A 292 -10.13 4.11 -5.91
N CYS A 293 -10.62 4.35 -4.70
CA CYS A 293 -10.37 3.52 -3.53
C CYS A 293 -11.58 2.67 -3.18
N PHE A 294 -11.33 1.39 -2.94
CA PHE A 294 -12.35 0.40 -2.62
C PHE A 294 -11.89 -0.47 -1.47
N ARG A 295 -12.81 -0.81 -0.58
CA ARG A 295 -12.64 -1.86 0.40
C ARG A 295 -13.37 -3.11 -0.07
N PHE A 296 -12.71 -4.25 0.02
CA PHE A 296 -13.29 -5.52 -0.38
C PHE A 296 -13.22 -6.57 0.71
N ARG A 297 -14.20 -7.48 0.69
CA ARG A 297 -14.17 -8.75 1.42
C ARG A 297 -14.77 -9.85 0.54
N ILE A 298 -14.08 -10.96 0.42
CA ILE A 298 -14.51 -12.12 -0.36
C ILE A 298 -14.57 -13.34 0.56
N THR A 299 -15.74 -13.96 0.59
CA THR A 299 -16.01 -15.19 1.36
C THR A 299 -16.41 -16.30 0.39
N ASP A 300 -15.76 -17.45 0.51
CA ASP A 300 -16.03 -18.64 -0.29
C ASP A 300 -16.70 -19.70 0.60
N THR A 301 -18.03 -19.80 0.56
CA THR A 301 -18.80 -20.63 1.50
C THR A 301 -18.77 -22.12 1.15
N GLY A 302 -18.26 -22.49 -0.03
CA GLY A 302 -18.38 -23.85 -0.56
C GLY A 302 -19.31 -23.92 -1.77
N ASP A 303 -20.53 -23.42 -1.62
CA ASP A 303 -21.54 -23.44 -2.70
C ASP A 303 -21.77 -22.05 -3.31
N GLU A 304 -21.17 -21.02 -2.71
CA GLU A 304 -21.39 -19.63 -3.08
C GLU A 304 -20.16 -18.78 -2.78
N VAL A 305 -19.86 -17.85 -3.67
CA VAL A 305 -18.89 -16.78 -3.42
C VAL A 305 -19.63 -15.49 -3.17
N ILE A 306 -19.35 -14.89 -2.01
CA ILE A 306 -19.88 -13.60 -1.59
C ILE A 306 -18.75 -12.58 -1.72
N PHE A 307 -18.93 -11.62 -2.62
CA PHE A 307 -18.03 -10.50 -2.85
C PHE A 307 -18.69 -9.22 -2.35
N LYS A 308 -18.17 -8.66 -1.27
CA LYS A 308 -18.61 -7.38 -0.70
C LYS A 308 -17.61 -6.29 -1.09
N VAL A 309 -18.10 -5.21 -1.68
CA VAL A 309 -17.28 -4.04 -2.07
C VAL A 309 -17.94 -2.75 -1.57
N THR A 310 -17.14 -1.88 -0.95
CA THR A 310 -17.52 -0.50 -0.61
C THR A 310 -16.59 0.49 -1.29
N THR A 311 -17.14 1.58 -1.81
CA THR A 311 -16.37 2.72 -2.30
C THR A 311 -15.95 3.58 -1.11
N GLU A 312 -14.68 3.96 -1.05
CA GLU A 312 -14.14 4.84 0.00
C GLU A 312 -13.84 6.22 -0.59
N HIS A 313 -14.27 7.27 0.12
CA HIS A 313 -13.99 8.66 -0.29
C HIS A 313 -12.58 9.11 0.08
N ASP A 314 -11.94 8.41 1.00
CA ASP A 314 -10.55 8.59 1.39
C ASP A 314 -9.89 7.23 1.64
N CYS A 315 -8.65 7.06 1.17
CA CYS A 315 -7.86 5.84 1.28
C CYS A 315 -6.57 6.02 2.10
N HIS A 316 -6.29 7.25 2.53
CA HIS A 316 -5.00 7.63 3.09
C HIS A 316 -5.11 8.10 4.54
N THR A 317 -6.26 8.64 4.95
CA THR A 317 -6.46 9.09 6.33
C THR A 317 -6.53 7.93 7.31
N LEU A 318 -6.08 8.17 8.53
CA LEU A 318 -6.11 7.16 9.58
C LEU A 318 -7.55 6.78 9.96
N GLU A 319 -8.49 7.71 9.79
CA GLU A 319 -9.92 7.54 10.02
C GLU A 319 -10.56 6.52 9.06
N SER A 320 -10.05 6.37 7.84
CA SER A 320 -10.53 5.41 6.82
C SER A 320 -10.41 3.93 7.25
N VAL A 321 -9.67 3.65 8.33
CA VAL A 321 -9.56 2.32 8.94
C VAL A 321 -10.92 1.85 9.47
N MET A 322 -11.75 2.80 9.92
CA MET A 322 -13.11 2.51 10.35
C MET A 322 -14.05 2.51 9.13
N PRO A 323 -14.97 1.54 9.02
CA PRO A 323 -15.95 1.56 7.94
C PRO A 323 -16.78 2.84 7.98
N ASP A 324 -16.94 3.50 6.84
CA ASP A 324 -17.89 4.59 6.70
C ASP A 324 -19.30 4.05 6.94
N ARG A 325 -19.98 4.62 7.94
CA ARG A 325 -21.32 4.19 8.38
C ARG A 325 -22.39 4.49 7.34
N ASP A 326 -22.16 5.49 6.50
CA ASP A 326 -23.10 5.91 5.46
C ASP A 326 -22.85 5.19 4.13
N SER A 327 -21.72 4.50 4.00
CA SER A 327 -21.39 3.72 2.81
C SER A 327 -22.27 2.46 2.72
N VAL A 328 -23.04 2.36 1.63
CA VAL A 328 -23.84 1.16 1.34
C VAL A 328 -22.99 0.18 0.53
N PRO A 329 -22.64 -1.00 1.07
CA PRO A 329 -21.86 -1.98 0.34
C PRO A 329 -22.64 -2.57 -0.83
N LEU A 330 -21.97 -2.72 -1.97
CA LEU A 330 -22.39 -3.68 -2.98
C LEU A 330 -22.12 -5.08 -2.42
N ILE A 331 -23.18 -5.82 -2.10
CA ILE A 331 -23.08 -7.24 -1.73
C ILE A 331 -23.48 -8.06 -2.95
N PHE A 332 -22.55 -8.86 -3.41
CA PHE A 332 -22.66 -9.56 -4.66
C PHE A 332 -22.41 -11.06 -4.43
N SER A 333 -23.34 -11.90 -4.86
CA SER A 333 -23.31 -13.34 -4.56
C SER A 333 -23.48 -14.18 -5.81
N VAL A 334 -22.65 -15.22 -5.95
CA VAL A 334 -22.60 -16.13 -7.11
C VAL A 334 -22.54 -17.58 -6.67
N LYS A 335 -23.51 -18.37 -7.13
CA LYS A 335 -23.52 -19.82 -6.90
C LYS A 335 -22.39 -20.51 -7.66
N ILE A 336 -21.68 -21.38 -6.96
CA ILE A 336 -20.54 -22.12 -7.48
C ILE A 336 -20.98 -23.54 -7.83
N PRO A 337 -20.68 -24.05 -9.04
CA PRO A 337 -21.01 -25.42 -9.41
C PRO A 337 -20.34 -26.45 -8.48
N HIS A 338 -21.11 -27.46 -8.04
CA HIS A 338 -20.62 -28.52 -7.14
C HIS A 338 -19.45 -29.36 -7.67
N LYS A 339 -19.12 -29.26 -8.97
CA LYS A 339 -17.97 -29.96 -9.58
C LYS A 339 -16.62 -29.32 -9.26
N LEU A 340 -16.61 -28.09 -8.75
CA LEU A 340 -15.38 -27.45 -8.29
C LEU A 340 -14.95 -28.03 -6.95
N SER A 341 -13.66 -28.35 -6.83
CA SER A 341 -13.09 -28.95 -5.62
C SER A 341 -13.36 -28.10 -4.38
N HIS A 342 -13.57 -28.77 -3.24
CA HIS A 342 -13.58 -28.19 -1.90
C HIS A 342 -12.29 -28.51 -1.12
N GLU A 343 -11.23 -28.90 -1.84
CA GLU A 343 -9.91 -29.09 -1.24
C GLU A 343 -9.32 -27.77 -0.73
N GLN A 344 -8.14 -27.86 -0.13
CA GLN A 344 -7.43 -26.69 0.31
C GLN A 344 -6.74 -26.00 -0.86
N HIS A 345 -7.01 -24.70 -1.04
CA HIS A 345 -6.41 -23.89 -2.09
C HIS A 345 -5.79 -22.60 -1.53
N PRO A 346 -4.73 -22.05 -2.16
CA PRO A 346 -4.25 -20.72 -1.81
C PRO A 346 -5.15 -19.62 -2.40
N PHE A 347 -4.99 -18.38 -1.93
CA PHE A 347 -5.46 -17.19 -2.64
C PHE A 347 -4.38 -16.70 -3.60
N ILE A 348 -4.79 -16.10 -4.73
CA ILE A 348 -3.88 -15.44 -5.67
C ILE A 348 -4.36 -14.02 -5.94
N LEU A 349 -3.46 -13.03 -5.85
CA LEU A 349 -3.72 -11.64 -6.23
C LEU A 349 -2.86 -11.25 -7.43
N ARG A 350 -3.48 -10.61 -8.43
CA ARG A 350 -2.84 -10.16 -9.66
C ARG A 350 -3.46 -8.83 -10.12
N MET A 351 -2.63 -7.87 -10.50
CA MET A 351 -3.08 -6.62 -11.13
C MET A 351 -3.03 -6.79 -12.65
N GLU A 352 -4.09 -6.44 -13.36
CA GLU A 352 -4.14 -6.52 -14.83
C GLU A 352 -3.97 -5.12 -15.44
N ASP A 353 -2.76 -4.54 -15.32
CA ASP A 353 -2.35 -3.33 -16.05
C ASP A 353 -0.85 -3.06 -15.86
N ASN A 354 -0.21 -2.44 -16.84
CA ASN A 354 1.11 -1.82 -16.72
C ASN A 354 1.04 -0.29 -16.43
N ASN A 355 -0.10 0.33 -16.70
CA ASN A 355 -0.33 1.78 -16.64
C ASN A 355 -0.92 2.25 -15.31
N ARG A 356 -1.33 1.31 -14.48
CA ARG A 356 -1.90 1.52 -13.16
C ARG A 356 -1.13 0.71 -12.14
N GLN A 357 -1.06 1.25 -10.94
CA GLN A 357 -0.52 0.54 -9.79
C GLN A 357 -1.64 0.32 -8.79
N ALA A 358 -1.79 -0.92 -8.34
CA ALA A 358 -2.71 -1.26 -7.26
C ALA A 358 -1.94 -1.18 -5.94
N VAL A 359 -2.33 -0.24 -5.09
CA VAL A 359 -1.87 -0.16 -3.70
C VAL A 359 -2.88 -0.89 -2.84
N ILE A 360 -2.47 -2.00 -2.25
CA ILE A 360 -3.33 -2.87 -1.46
C ILE A 360 -2.86 -2.82 -0.01
N ASP A 361 -3.69 -2.27 0.87
CA ASP A 361 -3.44 -2.26 2.31
C ASP A 361 -4.56 -2.97 3.08
N GLU A 362 -4.38 -3.14 4.39
CA GLU A 362 -5.31 -3.90 5.24
C GLU A 362 -5.57 -5.33 4.72
N LEU A 363 -4.64 -5.84 3.89
CA LEU A 363 -4.74 -7.11 3.19
C LEU A 363 -4.50 -8.25 4.17
N SER A 364 -5.58 -8.92 4.54
CA SER A 364 -5.59 -9.95 5.57
C SER A 364 -6.47 -11.13 5.18
N VAL A 365 -6.02 -12.32 5.55
CA VAL A 365 -6.79 -13.57 5.44
C VAL A 365 -7.16 -13.98 6.85
N LYS A 366 -8.46 -14.05 7.13
CA LYS A 366 -8.93 -14.57 8.42
C LYS A 366 -8.87 -16.09 8.37
N HIS A 367 -8.13 -16.68 9.31
CA HIS A 367 -8.10 -18.11 9.56
C HIS A 367 -8.93 -18.43 10.81
N GLU A 368 -9.45 -19.66 10.92
CA GLU A 368 -9.85 -20.21 12.22
C GLU A 368 -8.62 -20.19 13.15
N LEU A 369 -8.83 -19.82 14.42
CA LEU A 369 -7.79 -19.75 15.45
C LEU A 369 -7.37 -21.15 15.91
#